data_AF-Q307E3-F1
#
_entry.id   AF-Q307E3-F1
#
_cell.length_a   1.000
_cell.length_b   1.000
_cell.length_c   1.000
_cell.angle_alpha   90.00
_cell.angle_beta   90.00
_cell.angle_gamma   90.00
#
_symmetry.space_group_name_H-M   'P 1'
#
loop_
_entity.id
_entity.type
_entity.pdbx_description
1 polymer ?
#
loop_
_entity_poly.entity_id
_entity_poly.type
_entity_poly.pdbx_seq_one_letter_code
_entity_poly.pdbx_strand_id
1 'polypeptide(L)'
;CNPLSDISLKDIQAQIDSIVELVCKTLRGINSRHPSLAFKAGESSMIMEIELQSQVLDAMNHVLYDQLKFKGNRMDYYNALNLYMHQVLIRRTGIPISMSLLYLTIARQLGVPLEPVNFPSHFLLRWCQGAEGTTLDIFDYIYIDAFGKGKQLTVKECEYLIGQHVTAAL
;
A
#
# COMPACT_ATOMS: atom_id res chain seq x y z
N CYS A 1 1.00 -6.98 18.99
CA CYS A 1 1.63 -8.32 18.98
C CYS A 1 0.82 -9.24 19.86
N ASN A 2 0.53 -10.48 19.43
CA ASN A 2 0.01 -11.51 20.32
C ASN A 2 1.21 -12.10 21.09
N PRO A 3 1.34 -11.90 22.41
CA PRO A 3 2.49 -12.37 23.18
C PRO A 3 2.58 -13.90 23.27
N LEU A 4 1.53 -14.62 22.86
CA LEU A 4 1.45 -16.08 22.93
C LEU A 4 1.83 -16.78 21.62
N SER A 5 2.09 -16.02 20.56
CA SER A 5 2.46 -16.58 19.26
C SER A 5 3.96 -16.44 19.06
N ASP A 6 4.63 -17.54 18.72
CA ASP A 6 6.03 -17.53 18.31
C ASP A 6 6.13 -16.90 16.91
N ILE A 7 6.32 -15.57 16.89
CA ILE A 7 6.35 -14.77 15.67
C ILE A 7 7.75 -14.17 15.54
N SER A 8 8.50 -14.61 14.55
CA SER A 8 9.78 -14.01 14.19
C SER A 8 9.55 -12.83 13.24
N LEU A 9 10.13 -11.67 13.57
CA LEU A 9 10.19 -10.53 12.64
C LEU A 9 10.89 -10.91 11.33
N LYS A 10 11.83 -11.87 11.36
CA LYS A 10 12.50 -12.37 10.16
C LYS A 10 11.54 -13.10 9.23
N ASP A 11 10.56 -13.83 9.77
CA ASP A 11 9.58 -14.57 8.96
C ASP A 11 8.56 -13.63 8.32
N ILE A 12 8.16 -12.57 9.04
CA ILE A 12 7.35 -11.50 8.46
C ILE A 12 8.11 -10.81 7.33
N GLN A 13 9.37 -10.47 7.57
CA GLN A 13 10.22 -9.82 6.56
C GLN A 13 10.40 -10.70 5.33
N ALA A 14 10.72 -11.99 5.51
CA ALA A 14 10.88 -12.94 4.41
C ALA A 14 9.59 -13.10 3.57
N GLN A 15 8.41 -13.06 4.20
CA GLN A 15 7.12 -13.07 3.49
C GLN A 15 6.91 -11.81 2.67
N ILE A 16 7.26 -10.64 3.20
CA ILE A 16 7.19 -9.37 2.47
C ILE A 16 8.18 -9.37 1.31
N ASP A 17 9.42 -9.82 1.53
CA ASP A 17 10.45 -9.90 0.49
C ASP A 17 10.01 -10.83 -0.65
N SER A 18 9.35 -11.96 -0.33
CA SER A 18 8.75 -12.85 -1.33
C SER A 18 7.66 -12.16 -2.17
N ILE A 19 6.87 -11.27 -1.57
CA ILE A 19 5.88 -10.46 -2.31
C ILE A 19 6.61 -9.46 -3.21
N VAL A 20 7.65 -8.81 -2.71
CA VAL A 20 8.46 -7.85 -3.49
C VAL A 20 9.12 -8.52 -4.68
N GLU A 21 9.63 -9.75 -4.52
CA GLU A 21 10.15 -10.55 -5.64
C GLU A 21 9.10 -10.82 -6.72
N LEU A 22 7.85 -11.11 -6.33
CA LEU A 22 6.74 -11.26 -7.27
C LEU A 22 6.41 -9.94 -7.98
N VAL A 23 6.43 -8.81 -7.26
CA VAL A 23 6.23 -7.48 -7.88
C VAL A 23 7.34 -7.18 -8.86
N CYS A 24 8.60 -7.39 -8.50
CA CYS A 24 9.75 -7.26 -9.40
C CYS A 24 9.64 -8.16 -10.63
N LYS A 25 9.14 -9.40 -10.48
CA LYS A 25 8.92 -10.31 -11.59
C LYS A 25 7.84 -9.78 -12.55
N THR A 26 6.71 -9.31 -12.01
CA THR A 26 5.63 -8.67 -12.79
C THR A 26 6.16 -7.43 -13.51
N LEU A 27 6.89 -6.57 -12.80
CA LEU A 27 7.45 -5.33 -13.32
C LEU A 27 8.49 -5.57 -14.42
N ARG A 28 9.32 -6.62 -14.32
CA ARG A 28 10.24 -7.03 -15.41
C ARG A 28 9.51 -7.34 -16.72
N GLY A 29 8.29 -7.87 -16.63
CA GLY A 29 7.45 -8.12 -17.81
C GLY A 29 6.93 -6.85 -18.47
N ILE A 30 6.78 -5.77 -17.71
CA ILE A 30 6.30 -4.45 -18.18
C ILE A 30 7.49 -3.60 -18.65
N ASN A 31 8.53 -3.51 -17.82
CA ASN A 31 9.73 -2.72 -18.04
C ASN A 31 10.96 -3.46 -17.47
N SER A 32 11.66 -4.17 -18.36
CA SER A 32 12.81 -5.01 -17.98
C SER A 32 14.01 -4.25 -17.43
N ARG A 33 14.08 -2.93 -17.67
CA ARG A 33 15.17 -2.04 -17.21
C ARG A 33 14.71 -1.07 -16.12
N HIS A 34 13.59 -1.34 -15.47
CA HIS A 34 13.05 -0.48 -14.44
C HIS A 34 14.03 -0.28 -13.27
N PRO A 35 14.28 0.96 -12.78
CA PRO A 35 15.28 1.23 -11.75
C PRO A 35 15.05 0.46 -10.44
N SER A 36 13.79 0.26 -10.04
CA SER A 36 13.44 -0.51 -8.83
C SER A 36 13.96 -1.94 -8.81
N LEU A 37 14.25 -2.53 -9.97
CA LEU A 37 14.78 -3.89 -10.05
C LEU A 37 16.22 -4.00 -9.54
N ALA A 38 16.92 -2.87 -9.41
CA ALA A 38 18.30 -2.80 -8.93
C ALA A 38 18.39 -2.44 -7.43
N PHE A 39 17.29 -2.04 -6.79
CA PHE A 39 17.30 -1.64 -5.38
C PHE A 39 17.55 -2.85 -4.48
N LYS A 40 18.39 -2.66 -3.46
CA LYS A 40 18.63 -3.68 -2.45
C LYS A 40 17.80 -3.44 -1.21
N ALA A 41 17.40 -4.51 -0.55
CA ALA A 41 16.70 -4.44 0.72
C ALA A 41 17.50 -3.61 1.74
N GLY A 42 16.88 -2.56 2.27
CA GLY A 42 17.49 -1.66 3.27
C GLY A 42 18.17 -0.41 2.69
N GLU A 43 18.30 -0.28 1.37
CA GLU A 43 18.77 0.96 0.76
C GLU A 43 17.61 1.97 0.61
N SER A 44 17.85 3.22 0.99
CA SER A 44 16.87 4.31 0.81
C SER A 44 17.00 4.88 -0.59
N SER A 45 16.65 4.08 -1.61
CA SER A 45 16.61 4.50 -3.00
C SER A 45 15.20 4.94 -3.37
N MET A 46 15.08 6.05 -4.09
CA MET A 46 13.79 6.60 -4.54
C MET A 46 13.81 6.76 -6.06
N ILE A 47 12.68 6.43 -6.69
CA ILE A 47 12.44 6.73 -8.09
C ILE A 47 12.01 8.19 -8.17
N MET A 48 12.60 9.00 -9.06
CA MET A 48 12.18 10.39 -9.23
C MET A 48 10.99 10.53 -10.19
N GLU A 49 10.96 9.72 -11.25
CA GLU A 49 9.94 9.81 -12.29
C GLU A 49 8.58 9.23 -11.84
N ILE A 50 7.54 10.07 -11.88
CA ILE A 50 6.16 9.69 -11.50
C ILE A 50 5.63 8.54 -12.36
N GLU A 51 5.95 8.50 -13.65
CA GLU A 51 5.51 7.43 -14.54
C GLU A 51 6.11 6.06 -14.13
N LEU A 52 7.38 6.04 -13.72
CA LEU A 52 8.03 4.83 -13.22
C LEU A 52 7.47 4.42 -11.84
N GLN A 53 7.20 5.38 -10.97
CA GLN A 53 6.49 5.10 -9.72
C GLN A 53 5.10 4.49 -9.99
N SER A 54 4.36 4.99 -10.98
CA SER A 54 3.06 4.42 -11.39
C SER A 54 3.18 2.96 -11.82
N GLN A 55 4.19 2.63 -12.64
CA GLN A 55 4.41 1.24 -13.08
C GLN A 55 4.63 0.29 -11.90
N VAL A 56 5.32 0.74 -10.85
CA VAL A 56 5.47 -0.02 -9.61
C VAL A 56 4.14 -0.21 -8.89
N LEU A 57 3.36 0.86 -8.72
CA LEU A 57 2.05 0.80 -8.05
C LEU A 57 1.07 -0.12 -8.78
N ASP A 58 1.07 -0.11 -10.11
CA ASP A 58 0.25 -0.99 -10.93
C ASP A 58 0.68 -2.46 -10.78
N ALA A 59 1.98 -2.74 -10.82
CA ALA A 59 2.52 -4.08 -10.59
C ALA A 59 2.20 -4.58 -9.17
N MET A 60 2.28 -3.71 -8.16
CA MET A 60 1.88 -4.01 -6.79
C MET A 60 0.40 -4.35 -6.69
N ASN A 61 -0.48 -3.55 -7.30
CA ASN A 61 -1.92 -3.77 -7.30
C ASN A 61 -2.26 -5.13 -7.93
N HIS A 62 -1.64 -5.44 -9.06
CA HIS A 62 -1.83 -6.72 -9.73
C HIS A 62 -1.37 -7.90 -8.84
N VAL A 63 -0.18 -7.83 -8.24
CA VAL A 63 0.32 -8.92 -7.39
C VAL A 63 -0.52 -9.07 -6.13
N LEU A 64 -0.80 -7.99 -5.40
CA LEU A 64 -1.52 -8.06 -4.13
C LEU A 64 -2.96 -8.51 -4.32
N TYR A 65 -3.70 -7.88 -5.24
CA TYR A 65 -5.14 -8.05 -5.32
C TYR A 65 -5.57 -9.07 -6.37
N ASP A 66 -4.86 -9.20 -7.49
CA ASP A 66 -5.22 -10.14 -8.55
C ASP A 66 -4.53 -11.49 -8.40
N GLN A 67 -3.24 -11.53 -8.06
CA GLN A 67 -2.52 -12.80 -7.92
C GLN A 67 -2.68 -13.39 -6.53
N LEU A 68 -2.36 -12.61 -5.49
CA LEU A 68 -2.37 -13.09 -4.11
C LEU A 68 -3.75 -12.99 -3.45
N LYS A 69 -4.69 -12.23 -4.04
CA LYS A 69 -6.08 -12.09 -3.57
C LYS A 69 -6.20 -11.49 -2.16
N PHE A 70 -5.31 -10.57 -1.81
CA PHE A 70 -5.48 -9.74 -0.62
C PHE A 70 -6.81 -8.99 -0.69
N LYS A 71 -7.51 -8.88 0.45
CA LYS A 71 -8.78 -8.15 0.53
C LYS A 71 -9.06 -7.59 1.91
N GLY A 72 -9.74 -6.46 1.96
CA GLY A 72 -10.29 -5.93 3.20
C GLY A 72 -11.32 -6.87 3.84
N ASN A 73 -11.22 -7.10 5.14
CA ASN A 73 -12.19 -7.90 5.90
C ASN A 73 -13.35 -7.04 6.40
N ARG A 74 -14.35 -6.82 5.53
CA ARG A 74 -15.55 -6.03 5.89
C ARG A 74 -16.53 -6.79 6.77
N MET A 75 -16.58 -8.12 6.64
CA MET A 75 -17.54 -8.97 7.35
C MET A 75 -17.19 -9.18 8.81
N ASP A 76 -15.90 -9.25 9.11
CA ASP A 76 -15.38 -9.51 10.45
C ASP A 76 -14.30 -8.46 10.79
N TYR A 77 -14.70 -7.19 10.71
CA TYR A 77 -13.81 -6.03 10.79
C TYR A 77 -13.05 -5.96 12.12
N TYR A 78 -13.76 -6.17 13.23
CA TYR A 78 -13.21 -6.04 14.59
C TYR A 78 -12.38 -7.24 15.06
N ASN A 79 -12.16 -8.24 14.20
CA ASN A 79 -11.29 -9.36 14.53
C ASN A 79 -9.84 -8.89 14.71
N ALA A 80 -9.29 -9.12 15.90
CA ALA A 80 -7.92 -8.74 16.24
C ALA A 80 -6.85 -9.34 15.29
N LEU A 81 -7.14 -10.49 14.66
CA LEU A 81 -6.24 -11.10 13.67
C LEU A 81 -6.06 -10.23 12.43
N ASN A 82 -6.98 -9.32 12.12
CA ASN A 82 -6.83 -8.37 11.02
C ASN A 82 -5.81 -7.26 11.33
N LEU A 83 -5.35 -7.12 12.57
CA LEU A 83 -4.36 -6.13 12.99
C LEU A 83 -2.93 -6.71 13.05
N TYR A 84 -2.80 -8.02 13.21
CA TYR A 84 -1.50 -8.64 13.34
C TYR A 84 -0.89 -8.95 11.97
N MET A 85 0.19 -8.27 11.61
CA MET A 85 0.78 -8.37 10.26
C MET A 85 1.06 -9.82 9.82
N HIS A 86 1.59 -10.67 10.70
CA HIS A 86 1.78 -12.10 10.39
C HIS A 86 0.47 -12.81 9.99
N GLN A 87 -0.65 -12.50 10.65
CA GLN A 87 -1.97 -13.04 10.29
C GLN A 87 -2.51 -12.42 9.01
N VAL A 88 -2.27 -11.13 8.79
CA VAL A 88 -2.66 -10.44 7.55
C VAL A 88 -1.96 -11.06 6.35
N LEU A 89 -0.68 -11.38 6.46
CA LEU A 89 0.09 -12.06 5.40
C LEU A 89 -0.41 -13.49 5.14
N ILE A 90 -0.68 -14.26 6.20
CA ILE A 90 -1.17 -15.65 6.10
C ILE A 90 -2.60 -15.70 5.54
N ARG A 91 -3.52 -14.94 6.15
CA ARG A 91 -4.95 -14.94 5.83
C ARG A 91 -5.26 -14.11 4.59
N ARG A 92 -4.33 -13.23 4.19
CA ARG A 92 -4.48 -12.25 3.11
C ARG A 92 -5.68 -11.34 3.31
N THR A 93 -6.02 -11.08 4.57
CA THR A 93 -7.12 -10.21 4.97
C THR A 93 -6.71 -9.30 6.10
N GLY A 94 -7.19 -8.06 6.06
CA GLY A 94 -6.86 -7.03 7.05
C GLY A 94 -7.91 -5.93 7.12
N ILE A 95 -7.69 -4.97 8.02
CA ILE A 95 -8.43 -3.70 8.10
C ILE A 95 -7.63 -2.58 7.40
N PRO A 96 -8.21 -1.37 7.20
CA PRO A 96 -7.56 -0.29 6.44
C PRO A 96 -6.11 -0.02 6.82
N ILE A 97 -5.83 0.21 8.10
CA ILE A 97 -4.46 0.51 8.54
C ILE A 97 -3.48 -0.63 8.25
N SER A 98 -3.87 -1.88 8.50
CA SER A 98 -2.98 -3.04 8.27
C SER A 98 -2.68 -3.27 6.78
N MET A 99 -3.67 -3.07 5.92
CA MET A 99 -3.52 -3.18 4.46
C MET A 99 -2.62 -2.06 3.93
N SER A 100 -2.83 -0.83 4.41
CA SER A 100 -2.01 0.32 4.03
C SER A 100 -0.57 0.20 4.53
N LEU A 101 -0.32 -0.38 5.71
CA LEU A 101 1.04 -0.64 6.18
C LEU A 101 1.77 -1.69 5.33
N LEU A 102 1.09 -2.78 4.93
CA LEU A 102 1.67 -3.76 4.01
C LEU A 102 2.02 -3.10 2.67
N TYR A 103 1.07 -2.35 2.10
CA TYR A 103 1.25 -1.64 0.84
C TYR A 103 2.41 -0.64 0.89
N LEU A 104 2.44 0.22 1.92
CA LEU A 104 3.51 1.18 2.17
C LEU A 104 4.88 0.50 2.31
N THR A 105 4.93 -0.63 3.00
CA THR A 105 6.20 -1.34 3.22
C THR A 105 6.78 -1.86 1.90
N ILE A 106 5.95 -2.43 1.03
CA ILE A 106 6.35 -2.92 -0.29
C ILE A 106 6.73 -1.74 -1.21
N ALA A 107 5.90 -0.69 -1.27
CA ALA A 107 6.16 0.50 -2.08
C ALA A 107 7.52 1.12 -1.75
N ARG A 108 7.82 1.25 -0.45
CA ARG A 108 9.10 1.79 0.02
C ARG A 108 10.30 0.94 -0.42
N GLN A 109 10.21 -0.39 -0.37
CA GLN A 109 11.29 -1.27 -0.85
C GLN A 109 11.52 -1.15 -2.36
N LEU A 110 10.49 -0.77 -3.11
CA LEU A 110 10.56 -0.55 -4.56
C LEU A 110 10.83 0.92 -4.92
N GLY A 111 11.10 1.76 -3.92
CA GLY A 111 11.47 3.17 -4.04
C GLY A 111 10.34 4.10 -4.46
N VAL A 112 9.09 3.74 -4.18
CA VAL A 112 7.94 4.65 -4.31
C VAL A 112 7.65 5.28 -2.94
N PRO A 113 7.88 6.60 -2.77
CA PRO A 113 7.57 7.28 -1.52
C PRO A 113 6.06 7.50 -1.39
N LEU A 114 5.48 6.89 -0.35
CA LEU A 114 4.08 7.07 0.03
C LEU A 114 4.00 7.56 1.48
N GLU A 115 3.01 8.38 1.77
CA GLU A 115 2.81 8.93 3.11
C GLU A 115 1.48 8.45 3.71
N PRO A 116 1.47 7.99 4.97
CA PRO A 116 0.23 7.58 5.63
C PRO A 116 -0.67 8.78 5.94
N VAL A 117 -1.98 8.62 5.71
CA VAL A 117 -2.99 9.63 6.00
C VAL A 117 -4.10 9.01 6.84
N ASN A 118 -4.29 9.53 8.05
CA ASN A 118 -5.47 9.21 8.84
C ASN A 118 -6.70 9.87 8.20
N PHE A 119 -7.72 9.08 7.91
CA PHE A 119 -8.93 9.52 7.25
C PHE A 119 -10.15 9.09 8.07
N PRO A 120 -11.24 9.87 8.17
CA PRO A 120 -12.39 9.49 8.99
C PRO A 120 -12.86 8.05 8.70
N SER A 121 -12.88 7.21 9.73
CA SER A 121 -13.24 5.78 9.67
C SER A 121 -12.42 4.93 8.69
N HIS A 122 -11.28 5.43 8.18
CA HIS A 122 -10.48 4.77 7.16
C HIS A 122 -8.97 5.09 7.31
N PHE A 123 -8.12 4.50 6.46
CA PHE A 123 -6.68 4.82 6.45
C PHE A 123 -6.13 4.75 5.04
N LEU A 124 -5.70 5.89 4.52
CA LEU A 124 -5.22 6.04 3.15
C LEU A 124 -3.70 6.22 3.13
N LEU A 125 -3.12 6.03 1.96
CA LEU A 125 -1.79 6.54 1.65
C LEU A 125 -1.95 7.72 0.69
N ARG A 126 -1.03 8.68 0.70
CA ARG A 126 -0.95 9.71 -0.35
C ARG A 126 0.37 9.59 -1.09
N TRP A 127 0.29 9.83 -2.39
CA TRP A 127 1.36 9.75 -3.36
C TRP A 127 1.53 11.13 -3.99
N CYS A 128 2.69 11.75 -3.77
CA CYS A 128 3.00 13.06 -4.31
C CYS A 128 3.29 12.95 -5.81
N GLN A 129 2.58 13.76 -6.60
CA GLN A 129 2.79 13.95 -8.05
C GLN A 129 3.29 15.36 -8.38
N GLY A 130 3.53 16.20 -7.36
CA GLY A 130 4.06 17.55 -7.52
C GLY A 130 5.51 17.55 -7.99
N ALA A 131 5.91 18.62 -8.67
CA ALA A 131 7.28 18.80 -9.13
C ALA A 131 8.24 19.16 -7.97
N GLU A 132 9.50 18.76 -8.08
CA GLU A 132 10.50 19.16 -7.09
C GLU A 132 10.65 20.69 -7.04
N GLY A 133 10.75 21.23 -5.82
CA GLY A 133 10.97 22.66 -5.58
C GLY A 133 9.73 23.54 -5.69
N THR A 134 8.54 22.98 -5.91
CA THR A 134 7.28 23.74 -5.85
C THR A 134 6.65 23.68 -4.46
N THR A 135 5.88 24.71 -4.10
CA THR A 135 4.98 24.62 -2.96
C THR A 135 3.90 23.58 -3.27
N LEU A 136 3.83 22.53 -2.45
CA LEU A 136 2.85 21.45 -2.63
C LEU A 136 1.48 21.87 -2.11
N ASP A 137 0.45 21.58 -2.89
CA ASP A 137 -0.96 21.68 -2.54
C ASP A 137 -1.60 20.28 -2.44
N ILE A 138 -2.76 20.16 -1.81
CA ILE A 138 -3.49 18.90 -1.66
C ILE A 138 -3.84 18.25 -3.00
N PHE A 139 -3.96 19.04 -4.08
CA PHE A 139 -4.24 18.56 -5.43
C PHE A 139 -3.02 17.97 -6.14
N ASP A 140 -1.81 18.17 -5.59
CA ASP A 140 -0.60 17.51 -6.06
C ASP A 140 -0.48 16.07 -5.53
N TYR A 141 -1.48 15.59 -4.79
CA TYR A 141 -1.50 14.24 -4.24
C TYR A 141 -2.62 13.39 -4.83
N ILE A 142 -2.25 12.14 -5.13
CA ILE A 142 -3.19 11.05 -5.33
C ILE A 142 -3.25 10.22 -4.06
N TYR A 143 -4.45 9.92 -3.60
CA TYR A 143 -4.67 9.08 -2.43
C TYR A 143 -4.87 7.64 -2.87
N ILE A 144 -4.35 6.67 -2.11
CA ILE A 144 -4.39 5.25 -2.42
C ILE A 144 -5.13 4.54 -1.29
N ASP A 145 -6.22 3.86 -1.64
CA ASP A 145 -6.97 2.98 -0.74
C ASP A 145 -6.52 1.53 -0.90
N ALA A 146 -5.56 1.09 -0.08
CA ALA A 146 -5.08 -0.29 -0.07
C ALA A 146 -6.16 -1.30 0.36
N PHE A 147 -7.11 -0.89 1.21
CA PHE A 147 -8.25 -1.73 1.59
C PHE A 147 -9.26 -1.88 0.44
N GLY A 148 -9.39 -0.83 -0.36
CA GLY A 148 -10.15 -0.74 -1.61
C GLY A 148 -9.42 -1.25 -2.85
N LYS A 149 -8.47 -2.19 -2.68
CA LYS A 149 -7.67 -2.81 -3.76
C LYS A 149 -6.73 -1.85 -4.49
N GLY A 150 -6.12 -0.92 -3.75
CA GLY A 150 -5.15 0.02 -4.29
C GLY A 150 -5.79 1.08 -5.19
N LYS A 151 -7.10 1.34 -5.01
CA LYS A 151 -7.82 2.37 -5.76
C LYS A 151 -7.14 3.72 -5.54
N GLN A 152 -6.78 4.36 -6.64
CA GLN A 152 -6.30 5.74 -6.64
C GLN A 152 -7.49 6.70 -6.62
N LEU A 153 -7.38 7.74 -5.80
CA LEU A 153 -8.43 8.69 -5.48
C LEU A 153 -7.88 10.09 -5.57
N THR A 154 -8.59 10.95 -6.28
CA THR A 154 -8.37 12.39 -6.25
C THR A 154 -8.89 13.00 -4.94
N VAL A 155 -8.50 14.25 -4.66
CA VAL A 155 -9.05 15.02 -3.53
C VAL A 155 -10.58 15.05 -3.56
N LYS A 156 -11.18 15.30 -4.73
CA LYS A 156 -12.65 15.33 -4.89
C LYS A 156 -13.31 14.00 -4.58
N GLU A 157 -12.69 12.88 -4.95
CA GLU A 157 -13.21 11.55 -4.60
C GLU A 157 -13.07 11.28 -3.10
N CYS A 158 -12.02 11.78 -2.45
CA CYS A 158 -11.89 11.71 -1.00
C CYS A 158 -12.99 12.53 -0.31
N GLU A 159 -13.29 13.75 -0.76
CA GLU A 159 -14.40 14.56 -0.23
C GLU A 159 -15.74 13.79 -0.28
N TYR A 160 -16.00 13.10 -1.39
CA TYR A 160 -17.19 12.28 -1.53
C TYR A 160 -17.25 11.12 -0.52
N LEU A 161 -16.11 10.48 -0.22
CA LEU A 161 -16.03 9.43 0.81
C LEU A 161 -16.36 9.97 2.21
N ILE A 162 -15.97 11.20 2.54
CA ILE A 162 -16.35 11.84 3.81
C ILE A 162 -17.85 12.11 3.82
N GLY A 163 -18.38 12.67 2.74
CA GLY A 163 -19.81 12.99 2.60
C GLY A 163 -20.71 11.78 2.86
N GLN A 164 -20.35 10.60 2.35
CA GLN A 164 -21.13 9.37 2.59
C GLN A 164 -21.12 8.93 4.07
N HIS A 165 -20.03 9.14 4.82
CA HIS A 165 -19.95 8.76 6.23
C HIS A 165 -20.75 9.70 7.14
N VAL A 166 -20.80 11.00 6.82
CA VAL A 166 -21.57 11.98 7.60
C VAL A 166 -23.08 11.73 7.45
N THR A 167 -23.54 11.41 6.24
CA THR A 167 -24.98 11.17 5.98
C THR A 167 -25.46 9.80 6.47
N ALA A 168 -24.58 8.82 6.65
CA ALA A 168 -24.93 7.51 7.22
C ALA A 168 -25.01 7.51 8.76
N ALA A 169 -24.57 8.59 9.41
CA ALA A 169 -24.59 8.78 10.86
C ALA A 169 -25.69 9.75 11.34
N LEU A 170 -26.55 10.21 10.42
CA LEU A 170 -27.75 11.04 10.66
C LEU A 170 -29.00 10.23 10.28
#